data_AF-A0AAV8XA87-F1
#
_entry.id   AF-A0AAV8XA87-F1
#
_cell.length_a   1.000
_cell.length_b   1.000
_cell.length_c   1.000
_cell.angle_alpha   90.00
_cell.angle_beta   90.00
_cell.angle_gamma   90.00
#
_symmetry.space_group_name_H-M   'P 1'
#
loop_
_entity.id
_entity.type
_entity.pdbx_description
1 polymer ?
#
loop_
_entity_poly.entity_id
_entity_poly.type
_entity_poly.pdbx_seq_one_letter_code
_entity_poly.pdbx_strand_id
1 'polypeptide(L)'
;MDNIDIDDINSDSLHLDIWDHDDESSVLEAVSKLNEVRGVRGLGRFFKQVCQSARQSSQDDFLGCVTIPLQDIPSTGLEGWFKLEARSQRSSVQGRIRLKMWLSTRENRGVSEEDNWTELTQHENLYATFVDYELRNWGRETWTWNGDLPGPALTILHQHAVQGNYIFLDLDNLT
;
A
#
# COMPACT_ATOMS: atom_id res chain seq x y z
N MET A 1 5.09 7.46 -7.29
CA MET A 1 4.39 6.95 -6.11
C MET A 1 3.77 8.16 -5.45
N ASP A 2 2.44 8.24 -5.48
CA ASP A 2 1.74 9.32 -4.79
C ASP A 2 1.80 9.03 -3.29
N ASN A 3 2.28 9.99 -2.50
CA ASN A 3 2.38 9.85 -1.06
C ASN A 3 1.12 10.46 -0.43
N ILE A 4 0.39 9.66 0.35
CA ILE A 4 -0.81 10.08 1.05
C ILE A 4 -0.41 10.35 2.50
N ASP A 5 -0.57 11.59 2.95
CA ASP A 5 -0.34 11.95 4.35
C ASP A 5 -1.44 11.33 5.23
N ILE A 6 -1.02 10.77 6.37
CA ILE A 6 -1.88 10.07 7.33
C ILE A 6 -1.89 10.88 8.63
N ASP A 7 -3.07 11.20 9.15
CA ASP A 7 -3.22 12.00 10.36
C ASP A 7 -3.36 11.11 11.60
N ASP A 8 -4.18 10.05 11.55
CA ASP A 8 -4.37 9.11 12.66
C ASP A 8 -4.58 7.68 12.16
N ILE A 9 -3.60 6.81 12.45
CA ILE A 9 -3.62 5.40 12.05
C ILE A 9 -4.81 4.60 12.62
N ASN A 10 -5.42 5.06 13.72
CA ASN A 10 -6.52 4.36 14.38
C ASN A 10 -7.88 4.69 13.76
N SER A 11 -8.04 5.87 13.17
CA SER A 11 -9.29 6.30 12.54
C SER A 11 -9.26 6.26 11.03
N ASP A 12 -8.08 6.38 10.44
CA ASP A 12 -7.95 6.59 9.00
C ASP A 12 -8.06 5.27 8.23
N SER A 13 -8.53 5.37 7.00
CA SER A 13 -8.68 4.24 6.09
C SER A 13 -8.25 4.62 4.67
N LEU A 14 -7.57 3.70 4.00
CA LEU A 14 -7.27 3.81 2.58
C LEU A 14 -8.51 3.37 1.78
N HIS A 15 -9.13 4.33 1.08
CA HIS A 15 -10.23 4.07 0.16
C HIS A 15 -9.75 4.16 -1.28
N LEU A 16 -9.98 3.11 -2.06
CA LEU A 16 -9.63 3.04 -3.48
C LEU A 16 -10.89 2.84 -4.31
N ASP A 17 -11.19 3.79 -5.18
CA ASP A 17 -12.21 3.67 -6.21
C ASP A 17 -11.58 3.23 -7.53
N ILE A 18 -12.17 2.22 -8.18
CA ILE A 18 -11.70 1.66 -9.45
C ILE A 18 -12.74 1.94 -10.52
N TRP A 19 -12.26 2.46 -11.64
CA TRP A 19 -13.04 2.87 -12.80
C TRP A 19 -12.42 2.21 -14.04
N ASP A 20 -13.26 1.77 -14.99
CA ASP A 20 -12.73 1.46 -16.32
C ASP A 20 -12.43 2.76 -17.06
N HIS A 21 -11.55 2.67 -18.05
CA HIS A 21 -11.35 3.76 -18.98
C HIS A 21 -11.90 3.28 -20.32
N ASP A 22 -13.10 3.74 -20.67
CA ASP A 22 -13.66 3.48 -21.98
C ASP A 22 -13.03 4.45 -22.98
N ASP A 23 -12.13 3.95 -23.84
CA ASP A 23 -11.67 4.72 -25.01
C ASP A 23 -12.92 5.17 -25.80
N GLU A 24 -13.08 6.48 -26.00
CA GLU A 24 -14.14 7.09 -26.80
C GLU A 24 -14.08 6.60 -28.26
N SER A 25 -14.54 5.38 -28.51
CA SER A 25 -14.78 4.90 -29.86
C SER A 25 -16.01 5.61 -30.37
N SER A 26 -15.76 6.67 -31.16
CA SER A 26 -16.78 7.55 -31.70
C SER A 26 -17.92 6.73 -32.32
N VAL A 27 -19.15 7.02 -31.91
CA VAL A 27 -20.38 6.41 -32.45
C VAL A 27 -20.39 6.38 -33.99
N LEU A 28 -19.73 7.34 -34.66
CA LEU A 28 -19.55 7.37 -36.11
C LEU A 28 -18.67 6.22 -36.65
N GLU A 29 -17.64 5.82 -35.93
CA GLU A 29 -16.75 4.71 -36.31
C GLU A 29 -17.44 3.35 -36.15
N ALA A 30 -18.24 3.21 -35.08
CA ALA A 30 -19.09 2.03 -34.86
C ALA A 30 -20.18 1.91 -35.95
N VAL A 31 -20.74 3.02 -36.43
CA VAL A 31 -21.72 3.04 -37.53
C VAL A 31 -21.07 2.76 -38.88
N SER A 32 -19.84 3.22 -39.13
CA SER A 32 -19.10 2.89 -40.36
C SER A 32 -18.85 1.39 -40.50
N LYS A 33 -18.51 0.71 -39.39
CA LYS A 33 -18.30 -0.76 -39.34
C LYS A 33 -19.59 -1.58 -39.48
N LEU A 34 -20.79 -0.99 -39.36
CA LEU A 34 -22.07 -1.69 -39.54
C LEU A 34 -22.39 -2.02 -41.01
N ASN A 35 -21.85 -1.27 -41.98
CA ASN A 35 -22.00 -1.62 -43.40
C ASN A 35 -21.25 -2.91 -43.80
N GLU A 36 -20.39 -3.44 -42.92
CA GLU A 36 -19.56 -4.63 -43.20
C GLU A 36 -20.08 -5.92 -42.53
N VAL A 37 -21.02 -5.83 -41.59
CA VAL A 37 -21.45 -7.00 -40.79
C VAL A 37 -22.66 -7.72 -41.40
N ARG A 38 -22.39 -8.83 -42.11
CA ARG A 38 -23.40 -9.85 -42.49
C ARG A 38 -23.72 -10.76 -41.30
N GLY A 39 -24.75 -10.45 -40.49
CA GLY A 39 -25.35 -11.46 -39.59
C GLY A 39 -26.07 -10.96 -38.33
N VAL A 40 -27.28 -11.45 -38.10
CA VAL A 40 -28.25 -10.98 -37.07
C VAL A 40 -28.08 -11.56 -35.65
N ARG A 41 -27.00 -12.29 -35.34
CA ARG A 41 -26.83 -12.93 -34.02
C ARG A 41 -26.14 -12.08 -32.95
N GLY A 42 -25.50 -10.95 -33.32
CA GLY A 42 -24.81 -10.06 -32.37
C GLY A 42 -25.62 -8.84 -31.92
N LEU A 43 -26.74 -8.53 -32.60
CA LEU A 43 -27.44 -7.24 -32.52
C LEU A 43 -27.94 -6.89 -31.11
N GLY A 44 -28.33 -7.87 -30.29
CA GLY A 44 -28.81 -7.62 -28.91
C GLY A 44 -27.74 -7.04 -27.98
N ARG A 45 -26.47 -7.45 -28.14
CA ARG A 45 -25.34 -6.87 -27.40
C ARG A 45 -25.00 -5.48 -27.91
N PHE A 46 -25.11 -5.27 -29.23
CA PHE A 46 -24.88 -3.96 -29.85
C PHE A 46 -25.96 -2.93 -29.51
N PHE A 47 -27.25 -3.29 -29.46
CA PHE A 47 -28.30 -2.37 -28.99
C PHE A 47 -28.07 -1.94 -27.54
N LYS A 48 -27.56 -2.83 -26.68
CA LYS A 48 -27.13 -2.46 -25.32
C LYS A 48 -26.02 -1.42 -25.36
N GLN A 49 -24.99 -1.63 -26.20
CA GLN A 49 -23.89 -0.68 -26.37
C GLN A 49 -24.36 0.67 -26.96
N VAL A 50 -25.26 0.65 -27.94
CA VAL A 50 -25.80 1.87 -28.59
C VAL A 50 -26.74 2.64 -27.67
N CYS A 51 -27.56 1.96 -26.87
CA CYS A 51 -28.38 2.61 -25.84
C CYS A 51 -27.54 3.15 -24.69
N GLN A 52 -26.42 2.50 -24.36
CA GLN A 52 -25.47 2.96 -23.36
C GLN A 52 -24.70 4.18 -23.88
N SER A 53 -24.28 4.18 -25.14
CA SER A 53 -23.59 5.31 -25.77
C SER A 53 -24.47 6.52 -26.06
N ALA A 54 -25.75 6.33 -26.41
CA ALA A 54 -26.70 7.44 -26.61
C ALA A 54 -27.08 8.16 -25.30
N ARG A 55 -26.73 7.60 -24.14
CA ARG A 55 -26.95 8.18 -22.81
C ARG A 55 -25.68 8.80 -22.20
N GLN A 56 -24.53 8.74 -22.88
CA GLN A 56 -23.25 9.17 -22.34
C GLN A 56 -23.17 10.70 -22.17
N SER A 57 -23.31 11.16 -20.92
CA SER A 57 -22.24 11.96 -20.35
C SER A 57 -21.03 11.04 -20.15
N SER A 58 -19.87 11.42 -20.68
CA SER A 58 -18.57 10.73 -20.63
C SER A 58 -18.09 10.46 -19.19
N GLN A 59 -18.69 9.50 -18.51
CA GLN A 59 -18.32 9.13 -17.16
C GLN A 59 -17.96 7.65 -17.17
N ASP A 60 -16.66 7.37 -16.97
CA ASP A 60 -16.08 6.05 -16.74
C ASP A 60 -17.01 5.17 -15.87
N ASP A 61 -17.16 3.89 -16.20
CA ASP A 61 -18.01 2.97 -15.46
C ASP A 61 -17.29 2.53 -14.17
N PHE A 62 -17.98 2.67 -13.04
CA PHE A 62 -17.44 2.28 -11.74
C PHE A 62 -17.36 0.74 -11.63
N LEU A 63 -16.13 0.22 -11.44
CA LEU A 63 -15.86 -1.21 -11.36
C LEU A 63 -15.91 -1.75 -9.93
N GLY A 64 -15.73 -0.91 -8.92
CA GLY A 64 -15.75 -1.31 -7.51
C GLY A 64 -14.84 -0.46 -6.65
N CYS A 65 -14.97 -0.61 -5.33
CA CYS A 65 -14.08 0.02 -4.38
C CYS A 65 -13.56 -0.97 -3.34
N VAL A 66 -12.51 -0.56 -2.61
CA VAL A 66 -12.01 -1.26 -1.43
C VAL A 66 -11.62 -0.24 -0.37
N THR A 67 -11.99 -0.50 0.87
CA THR A 67 -11.63 0.30 2.04
C THR A 67 -10.81 -0.54 3.00
N ILE A 68 -9.61 -0.09 3.34
CA ILE A 68 -8.69 -0.80 4.24
C ILE A 68 -8.37 0.14 5.42
N PRO A 69 -8.75 -0.22 6.66
CA PRO A 69 -8.32 0.52 7.85
C PRO A 69 -6.80 0.55 7.96
N LEU A 70 -6.21 1.70 8.25
CA LEU A 70 -4.74 1.80 8.29
C LEU A 70 -4.12 1.00 9.44
N GLN A 71 -4.82 0.88 10.57
CA GLN A 71 -4.45 0.01 11.69
C GLN A 71 -4.29 -1.48 11.30
N ASP A 72 -4.92 -1.92 10.21
CA ASP A 72 -4.83 -3.30 9.73
C ASP A 72 -3.59 -3.54 8.85
N ILE A 73 -2.83 -2.48 8.52
CA ILE A 73 -1.60 -2.56 7.73
C ILE A 73 -0.41 -2.70 8.70
N PRO A 74 0.24 -3.88 8.77
CA PRO A 74 1.39 -4.06 9.63
C PRO A 74 2.59 -3.25 9.12
N SER A 75 3.53 -2.93 10.01
CA SER A 75 4.78 -2.23 9.67
C SER A 75 5.63 -2.97 8.64
N THR A 76 5.52 -4.30 8.59
CA THR A 76 6.19 -5.15 7.59
C THR A 76 5.55 -5.10 6.19
N GLY A 77 4.39 -4.44 6.06
CA GLY A 77 3.66 -4.39 4.81
C GLY A 77 2.53 -5.39 4.66
N LEU A 78 1.62 -5.07 3.73
CA LEU A 78 0.45 -5.89 3.39
C LEU A 78 0.43 -6.20 1.90
N GLU A 79 0.41 -7.49 1.56
CA GLU A 79 0.23 -7.97 0.18
C GLU A 79 -0.89 -9.01 0.12
N GLY A 80 -1.88 -8.82 -0.75
CA GLY A 80 -2.99 -9.75 -0.83
C GLY A 80 -4.05 -9.40 -1.88
N TRP A 81 -5.04 -10.30 -1.99
CA TRP A 81 -6.22 -10.10 -2.82
C TRP A 81 -7.37 -9.55 -1.96
N PHE A 82 -7.91 -8.41 -2.36
CA PHE A 82 -9.01 -7.73 -1.70
C PHE A 82 -10.27 -7.81 -2.56
N LYS A 83 -11.40 -8.13 -1.93
CA LYS A 83 -12.68 -8.20 -2.62
C LYS A 83 -13.17 -6.79 -2.92
N LEU A 84 -13.66 -6.60 -4.15
CA LEU A 84 -14.28 -5.33 -4.53
C LEU A 84 -15.70 -5.23 -3.97
N GLU A 85 -16.04 -4.06 -3.47
CA GLU A 85 -17.33 -3.72 -2.89
C GLU A 85 -18.07 -2.69 -3.75
N ALA A 86 -19.40 -2.72 -3.64
CA ALA A 86 -20.27 -1.76 -4.28
C ALA A 86 -20.42 -0.51 -3.42
N ARG A 87 -20.25 0.67 -4.01
CA ARG A 87 -20.52 1.96 -3.35
C ARG A 87 -22.01 2.25 -3.12
N SER A 88 -22.91 1.51 -3.77
CA SER A 88 -24.36 1.70 -3.65
C SER A 88 -25.14 0.44 -4.04
N GLN A 89 -26.42 0.36 -3.66
CA GLN A 89 -27.33 -0.73 -4.05
C GLN A 89 -27.54 -0.85 -5.57
N ARG A 90 -27.17 0.18 -6.36
CA ARG A 90 -27.31 0.18 -7.82
C ARG A 90 -26.06 -0.33 -8.55
N SER A 91 -24.94 -0.50 -7.84
CA SER A 91 -23.68 -0.92 -8.44
C SER A 91 -23.55 -2.45 -8.35
N SER A 92 -23.53 -3.15 -9.49
CA SER A 92 -23.19 -4.57 -9.53
C SER A 92 -21.68 -4.74 -9.64
N VAL A 93 -21.02 -5.03 -8.52
CA VAL A 93 -19.56 -5.18 -8.45
C VAL A 93 -19.19 -6.65 -8.31
N GLN A 94 -18.19 -7.10 -9.05
CA GLN A 94 -17.62 -8.44 -8.98
C GLN A 94 -16.10 -8.37 -9.11
N GLY A 95 -15.41 -9.37 -8.58
CA GLY A 95 -13.96 -9.51 -8.71
C GLY A 95 -13.18 -9.17 -7.45
N ARG A 96 -11.85 -9.14 -7.61
CA ARG A 96 -10.87 -8.86 -6.55
C ARG A 96 -9.71 -8.07 -7.16
N ILE A 97 -9.06 -7.25 -6.35
CA ILE A 97 -7.84 -6.52 -6.71
C ILE A 97 -6.66 -7.03 -5.88
N ARG A 98 -5.49 -7.17 -6.49
CA ARG A 98 -4.26 -7.49 -5.77
C ARG A 98 -3.56 -6.20 -5.40
N LEU A 99 -3.34 -5.98 -4.11
CA LEU A 99 -2.66 -4.81 -3.60
C LEU A 99 -1.41 -5.21 -2.84
N LYS A 100 -0.42 -4.33 -2.89
CA LYS A 100 0.84 -4.41 -2.17
C LYS A 100 1.14 -3.02 -1.62
N MET A 101 1.16 -2.87 -0.30
CA MET A 101 1.21 -1.58 0.37
C MET A 101 2.04 -1.62 1.65
N TRP A 102 2.67 -0.48 1.95
CA TRP A 102 3.57 -0.27 3.08
C TRP A 102 3.27 1.08 3.70
N LEU A 103 3.43 1.19 5.01
CA LEU A 103 3.42 2.49 5.69
C LEU A 103 4.87 2.92 5.91
N SER A 104 5.20 4.14 5.50
CA SER A 104 6.48 4.77 5.80
C SER A 104 6.25 6.07 6.56
N THR A 105 7.19 6.41 7.42
CA THR A 105 7.22 7.75 8.00
C THR A 105 7.71 8.72 6.95
N ARG A 106 7.09 9.91 6.91
CA ARG A 106 7.49 10.98 6.01
C ARG A 106 8.81 11.56 6.50
N GLU A 107 9.90 10.93 6.12
CA GLU A 107 11.18 11.60 6.13
C GLU A 107 11.25 12.49 4.90
N ASN A 108 11.42 13.78 5.15
CA ASN A 108 11.79 14.74 4.12
C ASN A 108 13.25 14.52 3.68
N ARG A 109 13.69 13.26 3.52
CA ARG A 109 15.06 12.90 3.19
C ARG A 109 15.15 12.66 1.70
N GLY A 110 15.72 13.65 1.03
CA GLY A 110 15.95 13.62 -0.40
C GLY A 110 17.06 12.62 -0.68
N VAL A 111 16.68 11.38 -1.03
CA VAL A 111 17.47 10.29 -1.63
C VAL A 111 18.95 10.62 -1.85
N SER A 112 19.71 10.77 -0.77
CA SER A 112 21.16 10.99 -0.78
C SER A 112 21.79 9.82 -0.03
N GLU A 113 22.88 9.26 -0.56
CA GLU A 113 23.64 8.21 0.14
C GLU A 113 24.13 8.67 1.53
N GLU A 114 24.22 9.99 1.78
CA GLU A 114 24.50 10.57 3.09
C GLU A 114 23.38 10.32 4.13
N ASP A 115 22.13 10.15 3.69
CA ASP A 115 21.00 9.90 4.58
C ASP A 115 21.08 8.48 5.18
N ASN A 116 21.55 7.49 4.42
CA ASN A 116 21.67 6.10 4.87
C ASN A 116 22.72 5.93 5.98
N TRP A 117 23.88 6.61 5.87
CA TRP A 117 24.89 6.63 6.94
C TRP A 117 24.38 7.31 8.21
N THR A 118 23.56 8.34 8.04
CA THR A 118 22.94 9.08 9.14
C THR A 118 21.93 8.22 9.87
N GLU A 119 21.18 7.39 9.15
CA GLU A 119 20.25 6.42 9.72
C GLU A 119 20.99 5.31 10.48
N LEU A 120 22.06 4.74 9.90
CA LEU A 120 22.79 3.64 10.53
C LEU A 120 23.38 4.11 11.86
N THR A 121 23.93 5.32 11.85
CA THR A 121 24.42 5.99 13.06
C THR A 121 23.32 6.18 14.10
N GLN A 122 22.08 6.51 13.68
CA GLN A 122 20.94 6.61 14.61
C GLN A 122 20.57 5.26 15.20
N HIS A 123 20.58 4.19 14.39
CA HIS A 123 20.30 2.83 14.87
C HIS A 123 21.35 2.35 15.87
N GLU A 124 22.63 2.57 15.58
CA GLU A 124 23.75 2.28 16.50
C GLU A 124 23.64 3.07 17.81
N ASN A 125 23.33 4.37 17.73
CA ASN A 125 23.15 5.21 18.91
C ASN A 125 21.97 4.75 19.77
N LEU A 126 20.87 4.32 19.14
CA LEU A 126 19.72 3.76 19.84
C LEU A 126 20.06 2.45 20.54
N TYR A 127 20.79 1.55 19.86
CA TYR A 127 21.31 0.32 20.45
C TYR A 127 22.21 0.63 21.65
N ALA A 128 23.20 1.51 21.49
CA ALA A 128 24.11 1.93 22.55
C ALA A 128 23.37 2.56 23.75
N THR A 129 22.28 3.29 23.50
CA THR A 129 21.42 3.85 24.56
C THR A 129 20.75 2.75 25.38
N PHE A 130 20.25 1.69 24.75
CA PHE A 130 19.69 0.54 25.47
C PHE A 130 20.76 -0.20 26.25
N VAL A 131 21.94 -0.43 25.66
CA VAL A 131 23.06 -1.06 26.35
C VAL A 131 23.50 -0.26 27.58
N ASP A 132 23.66 1.07 27.45
CA ASP A 132 24.03 1.94 28.57
C ASP A 132 22.96 1.97 29.66
N TYR A 133 21.68 1.96 29.28
CA TYR A 133 20.58 1.83 30.23
C TYR A 133 20.63 0.49 30.99
N GLU A 134 20.82 -0.63 30.30
CA GLU A 134 20.92 -1.94 30.95
C GLU A 134 22.14 -2.01 31.88
N LEU A 135 23.31 -1.53 31.43
CA LEU A 135 24.53 -1.51 32.24
C LEU A 135 24.42 -0.61 33.47
N ARG A 136 23.72 0.53 33.39
CA ARG A 136 23.48 1.41 34.55
C ARG A 136 22.56 0.79 35.58
N ASN A 137 21.60 -0.01 35.13
CA ASN A 137 20.66 -0.72 35.99
C ASN A 137 21.16 -2.12 36.38
N TRP A 138 22.29 -2.54 35.82
CA TRP A 138 22.93 -3.81 36.14
C TRP A 138 23.48 -3.76 37.57
N GLY A 139 22.79 -4.43 38.49
CA GLY A 139 23.16 -4.46 39.91
C GLY A 139 24.41 -5.29 40.24
N ARG A 140 25.22 -5.65 39.24
CA ARG A 140 26.46 -6.44 39.35
C ARG A 140 27.57 -5.78 38.53
N GLU A 141 28.74 -6.39 38.50
CA GLU A 141 29.83 -5.87 37.70
C GLU A 141 29.52 -5.94 36.20
N THR A 142 29.83 -4.88 35.46
CA THR A 142 29.43 -4.72 34.06
C THR A 142 29.90 -5.84 33.14
N TRP A 143 31.07 -6.43 33.42
CA TRP A 143 31.62 -7.57 32.65
C TRP A 143 30.86 -8.89 32.86
N THR A 144 29.91 -8.95 33.80
CA THR A 144 29.05 -10.12 34.02
C THR A 144 27.75 -10.07 33.24
N TRP A 145 27.46 -8.94 32.58
CA TRP A 145 26.32 -8.83 31.68
C TRP A 145 26.59 -9.61 30.40
N ASN A 146 25.61 -10.39 29.95
CA ASN A 146 25.73 -11.29 28.82
C ASN A 146 25.41 -10.63 27.47
N GLY A 147 25.05 -9.34 27.46
CA GLY A 147 24.68 -8.60 26.26
C GLY A 147 23.21 -8.70 25.88
N ASP A 148 22.37 -9.40 26.67
CA ASP A 148 20.95 -9.53 26.35
C ASP A 148 20.20 -8.24 26.62
N LEU A 149 19.49 -7.76 25.60
CA LEU A 149 18.52 -6.68 25.72
C LEU A 149 17.12 -7.23 26.03
N PRO A 150 16.30 -6.50 26.80
CA PRO A 150 14.95 -6.93 27.11
C PRO A 150 14.06 -6.87 25.87
N GLY A 151 13.02 -7.72 25.83
CA GLY A 151 12.08 -7.82 24.71
C GLY A 151 11.50 -6.48 24.18
N PRO A 152 11.13 -5.51 25.04
CA PRO A 152 10.72 -4.19 24.59
C PRO A 152 11.80 -3.42 23.83
N ALA A 153 13.06 -3.45 24.27
CA ALA A 153 14.17 -2.79 23.57
C ALA A 153 14.41 -3.43 22.20
N LEU A 154 14.38 -4.76 22.13
CA LEU A 154 14.48 -5.51 20.87
C LEU A 154 13.33 -5.18 19.90
N THR A 155 12.12 -4.99 20.43
CA THR A 155 10.95 -4.62 19.61
C THR A 155 11.12 -3.21 19.02
N ILE A 156 11.60 -2.25 19.81
CA ILE A 156 11.86 -0.88 19.33
C ILE A 156 12.97 -0.88 18.28
N LEU A 157 14.08 -1.61 18.52
CA LEU A 157 15.17 -1.74 17.55
C LEU A 157 14.68 -2.37 16.24
N HIS A 158 13.90 -3.46 16.32
CA HIS A 158 13.31 -4.10 15.16
C HIS A 158 12.42 -3.14 14.38
N GLN A 159 11.55 -2.40 15.06
CA GLN A 159 10.66 -1.45 14.42
C GLN A 159 11.43 -0.30 13.75
N HIS A 160 12.47 0.23 14.42
CA HIS A 160 13.36 1.25 13.85
C HIS A 160 14.07 0.75 12.60
N ALA A 161 14.53 -0.51 12.59
CA ALA A 161 15.16 -1.12 11.42
C ALA A 161 14.17 -1.32 10.25
N VAL A 162 12.95 -1.79 10.53
CA VAL A 162 11.92 -1.96 9.49
C VAL A 162 11.53 -0.60 8.87
N GLN A 163 11.39 0.44 9.70
CA GLN A 163 10.97 1.77 9.25
C GLN A 163 12.07 2.55 8.52
N GLY A 164 13.34 2.37 8.90
CA GLY A 164 14.49 2.93 8.19
C GLY A 164 14.90 2.14 6.94
N ASN A 165 14.04 1.23 6.45
CA ASN A 165 14.27 0.43 5.24
C ASN A 165 15.56 -0.41 5.28
N TYR A 166 15.96 -0.86 6.47
CA TYR A 166 17.00 -1.88 6.66
C TYR A 166 16.42 -3.24 6.32
N ILE A 167 16.33 -3.53 5.03
CA ILE A 167 15.98 -4.86 4.57
C ILE A 167 17.14 -5.80 4.93
N PHE A 168 17.01 -6.47 6.08
CA PHE A 168 17.45 -7.85 6.33
C PHE A 168 18.78 -8.25 5.66
N LEU A 169 19.87 -7.53 5.92
CA LEU A 169 21.19 -7.93 5.42
C LEU A 169 22.31 -7.99 6.45
N ASP A 170 22.08 -7.73 7.74
CA ASP A 170 23.19 -7.80 8.71
C ASP A 170 22.87 -8.24 10.15
N LEU A 171 21.63 -8.63 10.47
CA LEU A 171 21.33 -9.11 11.84
C LEU A 171 21.59 -10.61 12.05
N ASP A 172 21.83 -11.38 10.98
CA ASP A 172 22.21 -12.80 11.07
C ASP A 172 23.75 -13.01 11.26
N ASN A 173 24.55 -11.93 11.29
CA ASN A 173 26.02 -11.99 11.42
C ASN A 173 26.56 -11.54 12.79
N LEU A 174 25.69 -11.28 13.77
CA LEU A 174 26.09 -10.78 15.11
C LEU A 174 25.66 -11.69 16.27
N THR A 175 25.53 -13.00 16.02
CA THR A 175 25.49 -14.04 17.08
C THR A 175 26.55 -15.10 16.86
#